data_AF-C5YNS6-F1
#
_entry.id   AF-C5YNS6-F1
#
_cell.length_a   1.000
_cell.length_b   1.000
_cell.length_c   1.000
_cell.angle_alpha   90.00
_cell.angle_beta   90.00
_cell.angle_gamma   90.00
#
_symmetry.space_group_name_H-M   'P 1'
#
loop_
_entity.id
_entity.type
_entity.pdbx_description
1 polymer ?
#
loop_
_entity_poly.entity_id
_entity_poly.type
_entity_poly.pdbx_seq_one_letter_code
_entity_poly.pdbx_strand_id
1 'polypeptide(L)'
;MQAVRPAAEGEEAQAQEQAVREEVAEVKREVAKAHEEEAAPEEKDVAVVGEEADAEAEAEAETEGEAEAEAEAGASAKKNRIQVSTNKKPLYFYVNLAKRYMQNYDEVELSALGMAIGTVVTVAEILKNNGLATEKKILTSTIGTKDESKGRLVRKAKIEILLCKSENFNSIMSSKKSDRPKSAEEEIKV
;
A
#
# COMPACT_ATOMS: atom_id res chain seq x y z
N MET A 1 52.90 -52.26 -19.56
CA MET A 1 53.29 -50.82 -19.66
C MET A 1 52.13 -50.11 -20.35
N GLN A 2 51.54 -49.00 -19.92
CA GLN A 2 51.60 -48.17 -18.72
C GLN A 2 50.32 -47.31 -18.82
N ALA A 3 49.53 -47.19 -17.76
CA ALA A 3 48.38 -46.30 -17.72
C ALA A 3 48.85 -44.85 -17.57
N VAL A 4 48.33 -43.91 -18.36
CA VAL A 4 48.53 -42.47 -18.15
C VAL A 4 47.18 -41.75 -18.24
N ARG A 5 46.82 -41.11 -17.12
CA ARG A 5 45.63 -40.30 -16.85
C ARG A 5 45.69 -38.96 -17.61
N PRO A 6 44.55 -38.27 -17.82
CA PRO A 6 44.51 -36.82 -17.80
C PRO A 6 43.74 -36.33 -16.56
N ALA A 7 44.43 -35.58 -15.71
CA ALA A 7 43.91 -34.99 -14.48
C ALA A 7 44.09 -33.46 -14.53
N ALA A 8 43.52 -32.79 -15.54
CA ALA A 8 43.73 -31.36 -15.76
C ALA A 8 42.44 -30.54 -15.95
N GLU A 9 41.26 -31.15 -16.11
CA GLU A 9 40.00 -30.40 -16.32
C GLU A 9 39.26 -30.06 -15.02
N GLY A 10 39.66 -30.63 -13.88
CA GLY A 10 38.97 -30.43 -12.59
C GLY A 10 39.40 -29.17 -11.83
N GLU A 11 40.60 -28.64 -12.09
CA GLU A 11 41.19 -27.56 -11.30
C GLU A 11 40.75 -26.16 -11.78
N GLU A 12 40.60 -25.98 -13.11
CA GLU A 12 40.12 -24.72 -13.70
C GLU A 12 38.63 -24.47 -13.41
N ALA A 13 37.81 -25.52 -13.39
CA ALA A 13 36.39 -25.43 -13.05
C ALA A 13 36.18 -25.08 -11.57
N GLN A 14 37.02 -25.62 -10.67
CA GLN A 14 36.98 -25.27 -9.25
C GLN A 14 37.44 -23.83 -9.00
N ALA A 15 38.46 -23.34 -9.72
CA ALA A 15 38.92 -21.96 -9.63
C ALA A 15 37.85 -20.96 -10.09
N GLN A 16 37.12 -21.25 -11.17
CA GLN A 16 36.03 -20.39 -11.64
C GLN A 16 34.83 -20.38 -10.69
N GLU A 17 34.44 -21.52 -10.13
CA GLU A 17 33.33 -21.57 -9.17
C GLU A 17 33.70 -20.84 -7.86
N GLN A 18 34.96 -20.91 -7.43
CA GLN A 18 35.44 -20.23 -6.24
C GLN A 18 35.49 -18.70 -6.43
N ALA A 19 35.90 -18.22 -7.61
CA ALA A 19 35.88 -16.80 -7.95
C ALA A 19 34.45 -16.22 -8.00
N VAL A 20 33.49 -16.95 -8.59
CA VAL A 20 32.09 -16.51 -8.62
C VAL A 20 31.48 -16.49 -7.21
N ARG A 21 31.87 -17.42 -6.33
CA ARG A 21 31.42 -17.42 -4.92
C ARG A 21 32.00 -16.25 -4.13
N GLU A 22 33.24 -15.85 -4.39
CA GLU A 22 33.84 -14.64 -3.77
C GLU A 22 33.17 -13.36 -4.26
N GLU A 23 32.93 -13.19 -5.57
CA GLU A 23 32.20 -12.01 -6.09
C GLU A 23 30.77 -11.93 -5.52
N VAL A 24 30.05 -13.05 -5.43
CA VAL A 24 28.70 -13.07 -4.85
C VAL A 24 28.73 -12.76 -3.34
N ALA A 25 29.80 -13.12 -2.64
CA ALA A 25 29.98 -12.80 -1.23
C ALA A 25 30.30 -11.31 -1.02
N GLU A 26 31.11 -10.69 -1.89
CA GLU A 26 31.38 -9.25 -1.87
C GLU A 26 30.12 -8.44 -2.17
N VAL A 27 29.35 -8.82 -3.20
CA VAL A 27 28.07 -8.16 -3.52
C VAL A 27 27.07 -8.28 -2.37
N LYS A 28 26.99 -9.45 -1.71
CA LYS A 28 26.14 -9.61 -0.52
C LYS A 28 26.60 -8.75 0.65
N ARG A 29 27.91 -8.54 0.80
CA ARG A 29 28.48 -7.71 1.87
C ARG A 29 28.27 -6.21 1.61
N GLU A 30 28.36 -5.77 0.34
CA GLU A 30 28.01 -4.40 -0.05
C GLU A 30 26.51 -4.11 0.14
N VAL A 31 25.64 -5.05 -0.23
CA VAL A 31 24.19 -4.91 -0.02
C VAL A 31 23.82 -4.91 1.47
N ALA A 32 24.51 -5.69 2.30
CA ALA A 32 24.32 -5.66 3.75
C ALA A 32 24.79 -4.32 4.35
N LYS A 33 25.93 -3.79 3.89
CA LYS A 33 26.43 -2.47 4.33
C LYS A 33 25.51 -1.33 3.92
N ALA A 34 24.89 -1.41 2.75
CA ALA A 34 23.88 -0.45 2.29
C ALA A 34 22.57 -0.51 3.11
N HIS A 35 22.28 -1.64 3.76
CA HIS A 35 21.10 -1.80 4.60
C HIS A 35 21.33 -1.36 6.06
N GLU A 36 22.59 -1.31 6.51
CA GLU A 36 22.95 -0.90 7.88
C GLU A 36 23.24 0.61 8.00
N GLU A 37 23.58 1.30 6.91
CA GLU A 37 23.83 2.76 6.92
C GLU A 37 22.54 3.61 7.00
N GLU A 38 21.35 3.00 6.86
CA GLU A 38 20.06 3.69 7.01
C GLU A 38 19.37 3.41 8.37
N ALA A 39 20.11 2.90 9.37
CA ALA A 39 19.57 2.57 10.69
C ALA A 39 20.45 3.06 11.84
N ALA A 40 20.40 4.36 12.15
CA ALA A 40 20.67 4.86 13.51
C ALA A 40 20.00 6.23 13.75
N PRO A 41 19.49 6.49 14.97
CA PRO A 41 18.61 7.62 15.29
C PRO A 41 19.39 8.87 15.71
N GLU A 42 18.95 10.06 15.29
CA GLU A 42 19.31 11.31 15.97
C GLU A 42 18.07 11.89 16.64
N GLU A 43 17.90 11.56 17.92
CA GLU A 43 17.26 12.46 18.88
C GLU A 43 18.18 13.67 19.07
N LYS A 44 17.64 14.88 18.87
CA LYS A 44 18.17 16.10 19.49
C LYS A 44 17.00 17.00 19.92
N ASP A 45 16.81 17.04 21.22
CA ASP A 45 16.10 18.06 22.00
C ASP A 45 16.60 19.48 21.73
N VAL A 46 15.67 20.44 21.55
CA VAL A 46 15.75 21.88 21.94
C VAL A 46 14.30 22.43 21.80
N ALA A 47 13.60 23.14 22.70
CA ALA A 47 13.82 23.61 24.06
C ALA A 47 12.47 24.00 24.72
N VAL A 48 12.51 24.03 26.06
CA VAL A 48 11.54 24.51 27.05
C VAL A 48 11.36 26.04 27.01
N VAL A 49 10.13 26.53 27.23
CA VAL A 49 9.67 27.45 28.32
C VAL A 49 8.28 28.01 27.94
N GLY A 50 7.26 27.72 28.76
CA GLY A 50 5.90 28.27 28.62
C GLY A 50 4.84 27.63 29.53
N GLU A 51 5.18 27.49 30.82
CA GLU A 51 4.37 27.28 32.06
C GLU A 51 3.05 28.11 32.11
N GLU A 52 1.88 27.75 32.67
CA GLU A 52 1.14 26.55 33.14
C GLU A 52 -0.36 26.81 32.88
N ALA A 53 -1.20 25.77 32.86
CA ALA A 53 -2.39 25.69 33.74
C ALA A 53 -3.08 24.33 33.57
N ASP A 54 -3.07 23.58 34.67
CA ASP A 54 -3.68 22.29 34.91
C ASP A 54 -5.22 22.37 34.95
N ALA A 55 -5.92 21.40 34.35
CA ALA A 55 -7.28 21.01 34.73
C ALA A 55 -7.65 19.67 34.07
N GLU A 56 -7.52 18.59 34.84
CA GLU A 56 -8.11 17.28 34.56
C GLU A 56 -9.65 17.37 34.55
N ALA A 57 -10.28 16.86 33.49
CA ALA A 57 -11.69 16.47 33.49
C ALA A 57 -11.92 15.34 32.48
N GLU A 58 -12.19 14.15 33.00
CA GLU A 58 -12.66 12.99 32.26
C GLU A 58 -14.05 13.28 31.65
N ALA A 59 -14.17 13.17 30.33
CA ALA A 59 -15.46 13.06 29.66
C ALA A 59 -15.29 12.28 28.35
N GLU A 60 -15.91 11.10 28.31
CA GLU A 60 -16.03 10.27 27.12
C GLU A 60 -16.84 11.02 26.04
N ALA A 61 -16.22 11.24 24.89
CA ALA A 61 -16.91 11.72 23.69
C ALA A 61 -16.25 11.12 22.44
N GLU A 62 -17.03 10.33 21.72
CA GLU A 62 -16.69 9.81 20.40
C GLU A 62 -16.41 10.98 19.44
N THR A 63 -15.16 11.15 19.03
CA THR A 63 -14.77 12.14 18.01
C THR A 63 -14.34 11.46 16.74
N GLU A 64 -15.10 11.76 15.69
CA GLU A 64 -14.90 11.35 14.32
C GLU A 64 -13.52 11.82 13.83
N GLY A 65 -12.78 10.89 13.21
CA GLY A 65 -11.38 11.06 12.85
C GLY A 65 -11.08 12.29 11.99
N GLU A 66 -10.18 13.10 12.51
CA GLU A 66 -9.57 14.24 11.84
C GLU A 66 -8.74 13.76 10.64
N ALA A 67 -9.09 14.31 9.48
CA ALA A 67 -8.28 14.24 8.28
C ALA A 67 -7.29 15.40 8.31
N GLU A 68 -6.02 15.10 8.59
CA GLU A 68 -4.95 16.05 8.30
C GLU A 68 -4.79 16.16 6.79
N ALA A 69 -5.27 17.28 6.27
CA ALA A 69 -5.18 17.69 4.89
C ALA A 69 -4.08 18.75 4.76
N GLU A 70 -2.93 18.37 4.21
CA GLU A 70 -2.05 19.33 3.55
C GLU A 70 -2.42 19.44 2.07
N ALA A 71 -2.56 20.70 1.63
CA ALA A 71 -3.21 21.11 0.41
C ALA A 71 -2.31 20.98 -0.83
N GLU A 72 -2.89 20.50 -1.93
CA GLU A 72 -2.57 21.05 -3.26
C GLU A 72 -3.86 21.25 -4.07
N ALA A 73 -3.92 22.40 -4.73
CA ALA A 73 -5.13 23.07 -5.20
C ALA A 73 -5.83 22.39 -6.40
N GLY A 74 -7.17 22.42 -6.38
CA GLY A 74 -7.96 22.51 -7.61
C GLY A 74 -8.79 21.30 -8.04
N ALA A 75 -8.88 20.22 -7.26
CA ALA A 75 -9.89 19.20 -7.49
C ALA A 75 -10.88 19.22 -6.34
N SER A 76 -12.02 19.90 -6.54
CA SER A 76 -13.25 19.71 -5.77
C SER A 76 -13.25 18.28 -5.22
N ALA A 77 -13.20 18.13 -3.89
CA ALA A 77 -13.11 16.84 -3.23
C ALA A 77 -14.40 16.09 -3.52
N LYS A 78 -14.44 15.43 -4.68
CA LYS A 78 -15.56 14.60 -5.08
C LYS A 78 -15.70 13.57 -3.98
N LYS A 79 -16.90 13.51 -3.39
CA LYS A 79 -17.19 12.63 -2.24
C LYS A 79 -16.99 11.15 -2.54
N ASN A 80 -16.84 10.79 -3.81
CA ASN A 80 -16.62 9.44 -4.34
C ASN A 80 -15.18 9.17 -4.81
N ARG A 81 -14.17 9.80 -4.21
CA ARG A 81 -12.74 9.53 -4.49
C ARG A 81 -12.07 8.77 -3.35
N ILE A 82 -11.34 7.72 -3.70
CA ILE A 82 -10.54 6.90 -2.79
C ILE A 82 -9.08 7.05 -3.18
N GLN A 83 -8.29 7.64 -2.30
CA GLN A 83 -6.84 7.68 -2.45
C GLN A 83 -6.22 6.51 -1.68
N VAL A 84 -5.47 5.69 -2.40
CA VAL A 84 -4.74 4.56 -1.85
C VAL A 84 -3.28 4.98 -1.66
N SER A 85 -2.83 4.90 -0.41
CA SER A 85 -1.46 5.14 0.00
C SER A 85 -0.79 3.85 0.46
N THR A 86 0.53 3.90 0.68
CA THR A 86 1.29 2.75 1.13
C THR A 86 0.97 2.38 2.59
N ASN A 87 0.64 1.10 2.77
CA ASN A 87 0.62 0.23 3.95
C ASN A 87 0.41 0.84 5.35
N LYS A 88 -0.86 1.08 5.68
CA LYS A 88 -1.43 0.79 7.02
C LYS A 88 -2.80 0.11 6.96
N LYS A 89 -3.44 0.08 5.78
CA LYS A 89 -4.79 -0.47 5.60
C LYS A 89 -4.72 -1.78 4.81
N PRO A 90 -5.46 -2.83 5.23
CA PRO A 90 -5.49 -4.09 4.50
C PRO A 90 -6.17 -3.92 3.12
N LEU A 91 -5.84 -4.77 2.14
CA LEU A 91 -6.39 -4.71 0.78
C LEU A 91 -7.94 -4.58 0.76
N TYR A 92 -8.62 -5.42 1.56
CA TYR A 92 -10.09 -5.45 1.61
C TYR A 92 -10.72 -4.20 2.23
N PHE A 93 -9.96 -3.36 2.94
CA PHE A 93 -10.45 -2.06 3.37
C PHE A 93 -10.89 -1.23 2.16
N TYR A 94 -10.05 -1.13 1.13
CA TYR A 94 -10.35 -0.36 -0.08
C TYR A 94 -11.45 -1.00 -0.92
N VAL A 95 -11.51 -2.34 -0.97
CA VAL A 95 -12.60 -3.06 -1.65
C VAL A 95 -13.94 -2.75 -0.99
N ASN A 96 -14.01 -2.79 0.35
CA ASN A 96 -15.25 -2.54 1.08
C ASN A 96 -15.64 -1.06 1.07
N LEU A 97 -14.67 -0.15 1.10
CA LEU A 97 -14.90 1.27 0.95
C LEU A 97 -15.46 1.60 -0.44
N ALA A 98 -14.88 1.04 -1.51
CA ALA A 98 -15.37 1.21 -2.87
C ALA A 98 -16.79 0.68 -3.03
N LYS A 99 -17.11 -0.48 -2.45
CA LYS A 99 -18.48 -1.01 -2.38
C LYS A 99 -19.45 -0.04 -1.69
N ARG A 100 -19.07 0.55 -0.55
CA ARG A 100 -19.90 1.53 0.16
C ARG A 100 -20.09 2.81 -0.66
N TYR A 101 -19.05 3.28 -1.32
CA TYR A 101 -19.13 4.46 -2.20
C TYR A 101 -20.03 4.18 -3.40
N MET A 102 -19.92 3.01 -4.01
CA MET A 102 -20.83 2.56 -5.05
C MET A 102 -22.27 2.38 -4.54
N GLN A 103 -22.53 2.10 -3.26
CA GLN A 103 -23.91 2.11 -2.76
C GLN A 103 -24.52 3.52 -2.77
N ASN A 104 -23.72 4.53 -2.41
CA ASN A 104 -24.18 5.91 -2.28
C ASN A 104 -24.09 6.72 -3.58
N TYR A 105 -23.20 6.33 -4.49
CA TYR A 105 -22.89 7.03 -5.75
C TYR A 105 -22.82 6.04 -6.89
N ASP A 106 -23.09 6.46 -8.13
CA ASP A 106 -23.04 5.56 -9.29
C ASP A 106 -21.62 5.23 -9.77
N GLU A 107 -20.66 6.07 -9.38
CA GLU A 107 -19.27 5.94 -9.78
C GLU A 107 -18.33 6.14 -8.59
N VAL A 108 -17.14 5.55 -8.67
CA VAL A 108 -16.05 5.77 -7.71
C VAL A 108 -14.72 5.95 -8.44
N GLU A 109 -13.93 6.90 -7.96
CA GLU A 109 -12.61 7.22 -8.48
C GLU A 109 -11.54 6.63 -7.55
N LEU A 110 -10.73 5.70 -8.03
CA LEU A 110 -9.60 5.12 -7.30
C LEU A 110 -8.31 5.77 -7.78
N SER A 111 -7.50 6.30 -6.87
CA SER A 111 -6.20 6.90 -7.20
C SER A 111 -5.08 6.38 -6.33
N ALA A 112 -3.87 6.28 -6.90
CA ALA A 112 -2.67 5.89 -6.17
C ALA A 112 -1.41 6.50 -6.78
N LEU A 113 -0.35 6.55 -5.95
CA LEU A 113 0.98 7.00 -6.33
C LEU A 113 2.02 5.89 -6.09
N GLY A 114 2.96 5.73 -7.02
CA GLY A 114 4.12 4.85 -6.85
C GLY A 114 3.75 3.41 -6.46
N MET A 115 4.30 2.91 -5.36
CA MET A 115 4.10 1.52 -4.91
C MET A 115 2.62 1.15 -4.65
N ALA A 116 1.77 2.11 -4.31
CA ALA A 116 0.36 1.86 -4.05
C ALA A 116 -0.47 1.57 -5.32
N ILE A 117 0.11 1.77 -6.52
CA ILE A 117 -0.57 1.50 -7.81
C ILE A 117 -1.02 0.04 -7.90
N GLY A 118 -0.19 -0.90 -7.44
CA GLY A 118 -0.53 -2.33 -7.44
C GLY A 118 -1.84 -2.61 -6.69
N THR A 119 -2.01 -2.01 -5.51
CA THR A 119 -3.22 -2.14 -4.70
C THR A 119 -4.46 -1.64 -5.43
N VAL A 120 -4.39 -0.49 -6.12
CA VAL A 120 -5.53 0.04 -6.88
C VAL A 120 -5.92 -0.88 -8.03
N VAL A 121 -4.94 -1.43 -8.74
CA VAL A 121 -5.17 -2.40 -9.83
C VAL A 121 -5.86 -3.65 -9.27
N THR A 122 -5.35 -4.22 -8.18
CA THR A 122 -5.97 -5.40 -7.53
C THR A 122 -7.40 -5.10 -7.05
N VAL A 123 -7.65 -3.94 -6.46
CA VAL A 123 -9.00 -3.56 -5.99
C VAL A 123 -9.97 -3.45 -7.17
N ALA A 124 -9.57 -2.79 -8.25
CA ALA A 124 -10.40 -2.68 -9.45
C ALA A 124 -10.68 -4.06 -10.05
N GLU A 125 -9.68 -4.92 -10.14
CA GLU A 125 -9.80 -6.29 -10.63
C GLU A 125 -10.77 -7.13 -9.79
N ILE A 126 -10.65 -7.09 -8.45
CA ILE A 126 -11.57 -7.77 -7.54
C ILE A 126 -13.02 -7.32 -7.78
N LEU A 127 -13.26 -6.02 -7.95
CA LEU A 127 -14.62 -5.49 -8.15
C LEU A 127 -15.20 -5.92 -9.50
N LYS A 128 -14.39 -5.92 -10.57
CA LYS A 128 -14.82 -6.36 -11.90
C LYS A 128 -15.06 -7.87 -11.96
N ASN A 129 -14.14 -8.68 -11.44
CA ASN A 129 -14.25 -10.14 -11.45
C ASN A 129 -15.44 -10.65 -10.63
N ASN A 130 -15.81 -9.92 -9.56
CA ASN A 130 -17.02 -10.21 -8.79
C ASN A 130 -18.31 -9.71 -9.46
N GLY A 131 -18.24 -9.14 -10.67
CA GLY A 131 -19.39 -8.58 -11.38
C GLY A 131 -20.04 -7.41 -10.65
N LEU A 132 -19.30 -6.67 -9.82
CA LEU A 132 -19.81 -5.52 -9.08
C LEU A 132 -19.65 -4.22 -9.87
N ALA A 133 -18.58 -4.11 -10.67
CA ALA A 133 -18.22 -2.87 -11.33
C ALA A 133 -17.81 -3.06 -12.79
N THR A 134 -17.91 -1.97 -13.56
CA THR A 134 -17.32 -1.84 -14.90
C THR A 134 -16.36 -0.65 -14.92
N GLU A 135 -15.25 -0.75 -15.66
CA GLU A 135 -14.35 0.37 -15.85
C GLU A 135 -14.94 1.39 -16.84
N LYS A 136 -14.85 2.67 -16.48
CA LYS A 136 -15.23 3.78 -17.36
C LYS A 136 -14.01 4.49 -17.91
N LYS A 137 -12.97 4.66 -17.08
CA LYS A 137 -11.72 5.33 -17.46
C LYS A 137 -10.55 4.77 -16.67
N ILE A 138 -9.42 4.58 -17.35
CA ILE A 138 -8.13 4.28 -16.73
C ILE A 138 -7.14 5.32 -17.23
N LEU A 139 -6.52 6.06 -16.32
CA LEU A 139 -5.54 7.09 -16.65
C LEU A 139 -4.29 6.90 -15.80
N THR A 140 -3.14 6.92 -16.46
CA THR A 140 -1.83 6.93 -15.81
C THR A 140 -1.12 8.21 -16.19
N SER A 141 -0.52 8.89 -15.22
CA SER A 141 0.25 10.09 -15.42
C SER A 141 1.49 10.08 -14.54
N THR A 142 2.36 11.07 -14.72
CA THR A 142 3.50 11.29 -13.83
C THR A 142 3.32 12.66 -13.19
N ILE A 143 3.39 12.73 -11.87
CA ILE A 143 3.34 13.98 -11.12
C ILE A 143 4.73 14.30 -10.55
N GLY A 144 5.10 15.57 -10.57
CA GLY A 144 6.31 16.06 -9.91
C GLY A 144 5.99 16.45 -8.48
N THR A 145 6.63 15.81 -7.50
CA THR A 145 6.53 16.18 -6.09
C THR A 145 7.86 16.76 -5.63
N LYS A 146 7.82 17.86 -4.89
CA LYS A 146 9.01 18.41 -4.22
C LYS A 146 9.33 17.51 -3.02
N ASP A 147 10.50 16.88 -3.02
CA ASP A 147 11.01 16.15 -1.88
C ASP A 147 11.87 17.11 -1.06
N GLU A 148 11.31 17.61 0.06
CA GLU A 148 11.98 18.61 0.91
C GLU A 148 13.21 18.05 1.61
N SER A 149 13.21 16.75 1.90
CA SER A 149 14.35 16.06 2.53
C SER A 149 15.55 15.93 1.59
N LYS A 150 15.31 15.83 0.28
CA LYS A 150 16.37 15.66 -0.74
C LYS A 150 16.63 16.89 -1.60
N GLY A 151 15.88 17.98 -1.37
CA GLY A 151 15.99 19.24 -2.13
C GLY A 151 15.75 19.09 -3.64
N ARG A 152 15.17 17.96 -4.10
CA ARG A 152 15.06 17.60 -5.52
C ARG A 152 13.60 17.33 -5.90
N LEU A 153 13.25 17.70 -7.13
CA LEU A 153 11.98 17.30 -7.74
C LEU A 153 12.00 15.80 -8.05
N VAL A 154 11.10 15.04 -7.40
CA VAL A 154 10.92 13.61 -7.65
C VAL A 154 9.67 13.41 -8.49
N ARG A 155 9.78 12.62 -9.56
CA ARG A 155 8.63 12.23 -10.38
C ARG A 155 8.05 10.93 -9.86
N LYS A 156 6.74 10.93 -9.54
CA LYS A 156 6.00 9.73 -9.12
C LYS A 156 4.94 9.39 -10.16
N ALA A 157 4.84 8.12 -10.51
CA ALA A 157 3.72 7.63 -11.30
C ALA A 157 2.42 7.78 -10.49
N LYS A 158 1.34 8.18 -11.17
CA LYS A 158 -0.01 8.30 -10.65
C LYS A 158 -0.96 7.47 -11.52
N ILE A 159 -1.88 6.76 -10.89
CA ILE A 159 -3.00 6.10 -11.55
C ILE A 159 -4.33 6.67 -11.06
N GLU A 160 -5.30 6.76 -11.95
CA GLU A 160 -6.68 7.15 -11.69
C GLU A 160 -7.61 6.19 -12.47
N ILE A 161 -8.44 5.44 -11.74
CA ILE A 161 -9.42 4.52 -12.31
C ILE A 161 -10.82 4.97 -11.91
N LEU A 162 -11.66 5.26 -12.89
CA LEU A 162 -13.08 5.52 -12.68
C LEU A 162 -13.86 4.23 -12.92
N LEU A 163 -14.51 3.73 -11.87
CA LEU A 163 -15.37 2.56 -11.91
C LEU A 163 -16.83 3.00 -11.80
N CYS A 164 -17.71 2.36 -12.57
CA CYS A 164 -19.15 2.52 -12.49
C CYS A 164 -19.77 1.27 -11.85
N LYS A 165 -20.92 1.43 -11.20
CA LYS A 165 -21.78 0.31 -10.80
C LYS A 165 -22.16 -0.51 -12.04
N SER A 166 -21.99 -1.83 -11.92
CA SER A 166 -22.55 -2.75 -12.91
C SER A 166 -24.07 -2.92 -12.72
N GLU A 167 -24.73 -3.45 -13.75
CA GLU A 167 -26.15 -3.79 -13.71
C GLU A 167 -26.47 -4.82 -12.60
N ASN A 168 -25.52 -5.72 -12.33
CA ASN A 168 -25.67 -6.80 -11.34
C ASN A 168 -25.36 -6.36 -9.90
N PHE A 169 -24.88 -5.13 -9.69
CA PHE A 169 -24.37 -4.67 -8.41
C PHE A 169 -25.37 -4.85 -7.26
N ASN A 170 -26.59 -4.34 -7.43
CA ASN A 170 -27.61 -4.36 -6.38
C ASN A 170 -28.05 -5.78 -6.02
N SER A 171 -28.15 -6.66 -7.02
CA SER A 171 -28.49 -8.08 -6.83
C SER A 171 -27.41 -8.81 -6.01
N ILE A 172 -26.14 -8.63 -6.37
CA ILE A 172 -24.99 -9.27 -5.71
C ILE A 172 -24.77 -8.71 -4.28
N MET A 173 -25.01 -7.42 -4.07
CA MET A 173 -24.93 -6.79 -2.74
C MET A 173 -25.99 -7.32 -1.77
N SER A 174 -27.21 -7.55 -2.27
CA SER A 174 -28.35 -7.98 -1.46
C SER A 174 -28.24 -9.46 -1.09
N SER A 175 -27.82 -10.31 -2.03
CA SER A 175 -27.58 -11.74 -1.78
C SER A 175 -26.45 -11.98 -0.76
N LYS A 176 -25.35 -11.21 -0.83
CA LYS A 176 -24.28 -11.32 0.18
C LYS A 176 -24.65 -10.82 1.58
N LYS A 177 -25.73 -10.04 1.73
CA LYS A 177 -26.26 -9.65 3.05
C LYS A 177 -27.05 -10.78 3.71
N SER A 178 -27.74 -11.62 2.94
CA SER A 178 -28.54 -12.73 3.47
C SER A 178 -27.71 -13.94 3.91
N ASP A 179 -26.50 -14.12 3.37
CA ASP A 179 -25.61 -15.23 3.74
C ASP A 179 -24.74 -14.97 4.99
N ARG A 180 -24.91 -13.84 5.68
CA ARG A 180 -24.22 -13.60 6.95
C ARG A 180 -24.93 -14.40 8.06
N PRO A 181 -24.33 -15.42 8.68
CA PRO A 181 -24.98 -16.18 9.73
C PRO A 181 -25.29 -15.27 10.94
N LYS A 182 -26.56 -15.14 11.29
CA LYS A 182 -27.05 -14.55 12.55
C LYS A 182 -27.01 -15.62 13.64
N SER A 183 -25.82 -16.07 14.05
CA SER A 183 -25.73 -17.16 15.02
C SER A 183 -24.47 -17.03 15.86
N ALA A 184 -24.50 -16.20 16.90
CA ALA A 184 -23.58 -16.29 18.05
C ALA A 184 -24.07 -15.44 19.24
N GLU A 185 -25.37 -15.41 19.56
CA GLU A 185 -25.83 -14.75 20.80
C GLU A 185 -27.28 -15.14 21.17
N GLU A 186 -27.54 -16.44 21.37
CA GLU A 186 -28.59 -16.88 22.30
C GLU A 186 -28.27 -18.30 22.76
N GLU A 187 -28.55 -18.61 24.02
CA GLU A 187 -28.34 -19.89 24.72
C GLU A 187 -26.99 -20.11 25.41
N ILE A 188 -26.73 -19.32 26.47
CA ILE A 188 -26.26 -19.91 27.73
C ILE A 188 -27.22 -19.46 28.84
N LYS A 189 -28.28 -20.25 29.04
CA LYS A 189 -28.96 -20.38 30.32
C LYS A 189 -28.94 -21.85 30.68
N VAL A 190 -28.03 -22.21 31.59
CA VAL A 190 -28.11 -23.40 32.43
C VAL A 190 -27.90 -22.94 33.85
#